data_AF-A0A7G8UFB7-F1
#
_entry.id   AF-A0A7G8UFB7-F1
#
_cell.length_a   1.000
_cell.length_b   1.000
_cell.length_c   1.000
_cell.angle_alpha   90.00
_cell.angle_beta   90.00
_cell.angle_gamma   90.00
#
_symmetry.space_group_name_H-M   'P 1'
#
loop_
_entity.id
_entity.type
_entity.pdbx_description
1 polymer ?
#
loop_
_entity_poly.entity_id
_entity_poly.type
_entity_poly.pdbx_seq_one_letter_code
_entity_poly.pdbx_strand_id
1 'polypeptide(L)' 'MAKFESPRYPELGFYVNGGFRKFSGGLYVTDEPADIAVLDALSDARRVDEGVPAPEPEVVPEDKPKQLAKGRKPSVK' A
#
# COMPACT_ATOMS: atom_id res chain seq x y z
N MET A 1 -15.38 0.68 -13.91
CA MET A 1 -14.26 1.64 -13.98
C MET A 1 -14.13 2.33 -12.64
N ALA A 2 -12.98 2.20 -11.99
CA ALA A 2 -12.69 2.75 -10.67
C ALA A 2 -11.68 3.89 -10.79
N LYS A 3 -11.91 4.97 -10.03
CA LYS A 3 -11.00 6.10 -9.91
C LYS A 3 -10.30 6.11 -8.57
N PHE A 4 -9.00 6.34 -8.59
CA PHE A 4 -8.15 6.47 -7.42
C PHE A 4 -7.39 7.80 -7.48
N GLU A 5 -7.18 8.41 -6.31
CA GLU A 5 -6.31 9.56 -6.15
C GLU A 5 -5.16 9.23 -5.19
N SER A 6 -3.98 9.81 -5.45
CA SER A 6 -2.87 9.82 -4.49
C SER A 6 -2.57 11.27 -4.12
N PRO A 7 -3.08 11.76 -2.97
CA PRO A 7 -2.92 13.16 -2.58
C PRO A 7 -1.48 13.51 -2.19
N ARG A 8 -0.69 12.50 -1.80
CA ARG A 8 0.69 12.69 -1.34
C ARG A 8 1.71 12.56 -2.46
N TYR A 9 1.45 11.74 -3.47
CA TYR A 9 2.41 11.39 -4.52
C TYR A 9 1.77 11.48 -5.91
N PRO A 10 1.87 12.64 -6.60
CA PRO A 10 1.20 12.84 -7.88
C PRO A 10 1.73 11.97 -9.03
N GLU A 11 2.93 11.41 -8.88
CA GLU A 11 3.60 10.54 -9.86
C GLU A 11 3.91 9.15 -9.27
N LEU A 12 3.12 8.69 -8.29
CA LEU A 12 3.33 7.38 -7.67
C LEU A 12 3.33 6.27 -8.73
N GLY A 13 4.42 5.50 -8.80
CA GLY A 13 4.55 4.35 -9.68
C GLY A 13 4.39 3.04 -8.90
N PHE A 14 3.69 2.08 -9.48
CA PHE A 14 3.48 0.75 -8.91
C PHE A 14 3.51 -0.32 -10.01
N TYR A 15 3.67 -1.58 -9.61
CA TYR A 15 3.72 -2.70 -10.53
C TYR A 15 2.52 -3.62 -10.31
N VAL A 16 1.87 -4.01 -11.40
CA VAL A 16 0.77 -4.97 -11.39
C VAL A 16 1.06 -6.03 -12.43
N ASN A 17 1.17 -7.29 -12.02
CA ASN A 17 1.53 -8.42 -12.91
C ASN A 17 2.79 -8.16 -13.75
N GLY A 18 3.77 -7.43 -13.23
CA GLY A 18 5.00 -7.06 -13.95
C GLY A 18 4.85 -5.85 -14.90
N GLY A 19 3.65 -5.32 -15.09
CA GLY A 19 3.41 -4.07 -15.79
C GLY A 19 3.62 -2.86 -14.87
N PHE A 20 4.49 -1.93 -15.27
CA PHE A 20 4.64 -0.65 -14.57
C PHE A 20 3.46 0.26 -14.88
N ARG A 21 2.78 0.72 -13.84
CA ARG A 21 1.71 1.71 -13.89
C ARG A 21 2.08 2.90 -13.02
N LYS A 22 1.55 4.08 -13.35
CA LYS A 22 1.76 5.28 -12.53
C LYS A 22 0.52 6.14 -12.46
N PHE A 23 0.40 6.87 -11.36
CA PHE A 23 -0.52 8.00 -11.25
C PHE A 23 -0.07 9.13 -12.18
N SER A 24 -1.05 9.82 -12.77
CA SER A 24 -0.83 11.01 -13.59
C SER A 24 -1.47 12.20 -12.89
N GLY A 25 -0.66 13.10 -12.35
CA GLY A 25 -1.15 14.27 -11.60
C GLY A 25 -1.93 13.90 -10.34
N GLY A 26 -1.60 12.75 -9.73
CA GLY A 26 -2.28 12.24 -8.54
C GLY A 26 -3.58 11.50 -8.83
N LEU A 27 -3.92 11.23 -10.09
CA LEU A 27 -5.11 10.47 -10.46
C LEU A 27 -4.74 9.19 -11.20
N TYR A 28 -5.49 8.14 -10.93
CA TYR A 28 -5.40 6.86 -11.60
C TYR A 28 -6.77 6.29 -11.90
N VAL A 29 -7.00 5.86 -13.13
CA VAL A 29 -8.29 5.28 -13.53
C VAL A 29 -8.04 3.93 -14.16
N THR A 30 -8.74 2.91 -13.66
CA THR A 30 -8.57 1.53 -14.09
C THR A 30 -9.88 0.76 -13.99
N ASP A 31 -10.05 -0.24 -14.83
CA ASP A 31 -11.14 -1.22 -14.71
C ASP A 31 -10.62 -2.61 -14.31
N GLU A 32 -9.30 -2.80 -14.33
CA GLU A 32 -8.70 -4.10 -14.03
C GLU A 32 -8.76 -4.42 -12.52
N PRO A 33 -9.25 -5.61 -12.13
CA PRO A 33 -9.37 -6.00 -10.73
C PRO A 33 -8.02 -6.19 -10.04
N ALA A 34 -6.98 -6.60 -10.79
CA ALA A 34 -5.63 -6.75 -10.25
C ALA A 34 -5.07 -5.40 -9.76
N ASP A 35 -5.33 -4.34 -10.51
CA ASP A 35 -4.95 -2.98 -10.14
C ASP A 35 -5.70 -2.47 -8.93
N ILE A 36 -7.01 -2.71 -8.92
CA ILE A 36 -7.87 -2.32 -7.80
C ILE A 36 -7.34 -2.97 -6.52
N ALA A 37 -6.99 -4.27 -6.55
CA ALA A 37 -6.46 -4.96 -5.37
C ALA A 37 -5.12 -4.38 -4.86
N VAL A 38 -4.21 -4.01 -5.77
CA VAL A 38 -2.95 -3.35 -5.38
C VAL A 38 -3.21 -1.97 -4.82
N LEU A 39 -4.08 -1.19 -5.45
CA LEU A 39 -4.45 0.16 -5.01
C LEU A 39 -5.20 0.16 -3.68
N ASP A 40 -6.02 -0.85 -3.42
CA ASP A 40 -6.73 -1.03 -2.13
C ASP A 40 -5.77 -1.38 -1.00
N ALA A 41 -4.69 -2.12 -1.31
CA ALA A 41 -3.61 -2.42 -0.36
C ALA A 41 -2.65 -1.23 -0.15
N LEU A 42 -2.67 -0.21 -1.01
CA LEU A 42 -1.80 0.96 -0.91
C LEU A 42 -2.45 2.03 -0.02
N SER A 43 -1.89 2.26 1.17
CA SER A 43 -2.37 3.30 2.09
C SER A 43 -2.28 4.73 1.53
N ASP A 44 -1.40 4.94 0.53
CA ASP A 44 -1.23 6.24 -0.15
C ASP A 44 -2.15 6.44 -1.37
N ALA A 45 -3.03 5.48 -1.67
CA ALA A 45 -4.04 5.56 -2.72
C ALA A 45 -5.44 5.57 -2.09
N ARG A 46 -6.29 6.50 -2.53
CA ARG A 46 -7.68 6.63 -2.07
C ARG A 46 -8.63 6.44 -3.24
N ARG A 47 -9.61 5.56 -3.10
CA ARG A 47 -10.67 5.40 -4.10
C ARG A 47 -11.64 6.58 -4.03
N VAL A 48 -11.86 7.26 -5.16
CA VAL A 48 -12.71 8.46 -5.32
C VAL A 48 -13.97 8.17 -6.12
N ASP A 49 -14.34 6.90 -6.24
CA ASP A 49 -15.58 6.49 -6.92
C ASP A 49 -16.80 6.79 -6.02
N GLU A 50 -17.83 7.43 -6.59
CA GLU A 50 -18.95 8.10 -5.91
C GLU A 50 -19.95 7.15 -5.20
N GLY A 51 -19.55 5.93 -4.83
CA GLY A 51 -20.48 4.90 -4.36
C GLY A 51 -20.05 4.02 -3.19
N VAL A 52 -18.80 4.04 -2.72
CA VAL A 52 -18.40 3.19 -1.58
C VAL A 52 -17.33 3.91 -0.74
N PRO A 53 -17.57 4.15 0.57
CA PRO A 53 -16.55 4.72 1.44
C PRO A 53 -15.33 3.80 1.47
N ALA A 54 -14.14 4.40 1.36
CA ALA A 54 -12.87 3.71 1.49
C ALA A 54 -12.83 2.89 2.79
N PRO A 55 -12.26 1.67 2.80
CA PRO A 55 -11.95 1.02 4.06
C PRO A 55 -10.99 1.95 4.81
N GLU A 56 -11.43 2.46 5.96
CA GLU A 56 -10.50 3.03 6.94
C GLU A 56 -9.43 1.96 7.17
N PRO A 57 -8.13 2.29 7.07
CA PRO A 57 -7.11 1.35 7.47
C PRO A 57 -7.36 1.04 8.93
N GLU A 58 -7.94 -0.13 9.21
CA GLU A 58 -7.94 -0.69 10.55
C GLU A 58 -6.49 -0.74 10.95
N VAL A 59 -6.15 0.19 11.83
CA VAL A 59 -4.89 0.27 12.54
C VAL A 59 -4.77 -1.07 13.24
N VAL A 60 -4.13 -2.06 12.61
CA VAL A 60 -3.61 -3.22 13.32
C VAL A 60 -2.56 -2.63 14.25
N PRO A 61 -2.82 -2.56 15.57
CA PRO A 61 -1.85 -2.00 16.48
C PRO A 61 -0.63 -2.93 16.50
N GLU A 62 0.54 -2.32 16.36
CA GLU A 62 1.88 -2.86 16.64
C GLU A 62 1.95 -4.32 17.12
N ASP A 63 2.36 -5.26 16.26
CA ASP A 63 3.33 -6.27 16.68
C ASP A 63 4.69 -5.93 16.06
N LYS A 64 5.30 -4.96 16.72
CA LYS A 64 6.71 -4.57 16.63
C LYS A 64 7.57 -5.84 16.50
N PRO A 65 8.34 -6.09 15.41
CA PRO A 65 9.32 -7.17 15.45
C PRO A 65 10.37 -6.77 16.48
N LYS A 66 10.30 -7.41 17.64
CA LYS A 66 11.21 -7.22 18.76
C LYS A 66 12.60 -7.65 18.31
N GLN A 67 13.35 -6.65 17.86
CA GLN A 67 14.80 -6.54 17.79
C GLN A 67 15.58 -7.86 17.96
N LEU A 68 16.24 -8.28 16.89
CA LEU A 68 17.52 -8.98 16.96
C LEU A 68 18.48 -8.14 17.82
N ALA A 69 18.65 -8.50 19.09
CA ALA A 69 19.73 -7.98 19.92
C ALA A 69 20.64 -9.15 20.35
N LYS A 70 21.82 -9.16 19.72
CA LYS A 70 22.98 -10.02 19.98
C LYS A 70 23.30 -10.12 21.47
N GLY A 71 23.06 -11.29 22.07
CA GLY A 71 23.72 -11.74 23.30
C GLY A 71 24.90 -12.64 22.96
N ARG A 72 26.13 -12.11 23.09
CA ARG A 72 27.37 -12.89 23.02
C ARG A 72 27.49 -13.80 24.27
N LYS A 73 28.07 -14.99 24.07
CA LYS A 73 28.36 -16.08 25.04
C LYS A 73 29.32 -15.63 26.17
N PRO A 74 29.43 -16.36 27.31
CA PRO A 74 30.37 -17.50 27.40
C PRO A 74 29.82 -18.70 28.20
N SER A 75 30.02 -19.95 27.75
CA SER A 75 31.10 -20.86 28.15
C SER A 75 30.97 -21.49 29.55
N VAL A 76 31.17 -22.82 29.59
CA VAL A 76 31.72 -23.63 30.70
C VAL A 76 30.72 -23.94 31.84
N LYS A 77 30.64 -25.14 32.44
CA LYS A 77 31.43 -26.39 32.40
C LYS A 77 30.53 -27.53 32.88
#